data_AF-A0A7Y4X6F9-F1
#
_entry.id   AF-A0A7Y4X6F9-F1
#
_cell.length_a   1.000
_cell.length_b   1.000
_cell.length_c   1.000
_cell.angle_alpha   90.00
_cell.angle_beta   90.00
_cell.angle_gamma   90.00
#
_symmetry.space_group_name_H-M   'P 1'
#
loop_
_entity.id
_entity.type
_entity.pdbx_description
1 polymer ?
#
loop_
_entity_poly.entity_id
_entity_poly.type
_entity_poly.pdbx_seq_one_letter_code
_entity_poly.pdbx_strand_id
1 'polypeptide(L)'
;MAKVKIRFDQTTLDERRNLIADLAQRVNVNESLNALIQTMNQYEAQFGMSTVEFYARYRDGKMGDGNEVMRWADAFDDYHALLQDHFQQAAA
;
A
#
# COMPACT_ATOMS: atom_id res chain seq x y z
N MET A 1 6.18 -17.00 -6.27
CA MET A 1 6.36 -15.53 -6.34
C MET A 1 7.52 -15.23 -7.28
N ALA A 2 7.27 -14.59 -8.43
CA ALA A 2 8.32 -14.28 -9.39
C ALA A 2 9.15 -13.10 -8.86
N LYS A 3 10.44 -13.33 -8.57
CA LYS A 3 11.36 -12.26 -8.18
C LYS A 3 11.66 -11.40 -9.40
N VAL A 4 11.33 -10.12 -9.34
CA VAL A 4 11.73 -9.14 -10.36
C VAL A 4 13.26 -9.06 -10.35
N LYS A 5 13.91 -9.61 -11.39
CA LYS A 5 15.35 -9.47 -11.59
C LYS A 5 15.60 -8.13 -12.26
N ILE A 6 15.86 -7.10 -11.46
CA ILE A 6 16.34 -5.82 -12.00
C ILE A 6 17.76 -6.07 -12.51
N ARG A 7 17.95 -6.04 -13.82
CA ARG A 7 19.27 -6.09 -14.46
C ARG A 7 19.80 -4.65 -14.49
N PHE A 8 20.95 -4.46 -13.83
CA PHE A 8 21.64 -3.18 -13.78
C PHE A 8 22.95 -3.35 -14.53
N ASP A 9 22.91 -3.08 -15.82
CA ASP A 9 23.97 -3.44 -16.76
C ASP A 9 25.18 -2.49 -16.65
N GLN A 10 25.05 -1.36 -15.95
CA GLN A 10 26.01 -0.25 -15.92
C GLN A 10 26.03 0.56 -14.60
N THR A 11 26.07 -0.09 -13.43
CA THR A 11 26.30 0.62 -12.16
C THR A 11 27.35 -0.10 -11.34
N THR A 12 28.30 0.66 -10.79
CA THR A 12 29.31 0.15 -9.86
C THR A 12 28.66 -0.33 -8.56
N LEU A 13 29.37 -1.15 -7.77
CA LEU A 13 28.86 -1.67 -6.49
C LEU A 13 28.48 -0.55 -5.51
N ASP A 14 29.19 0.57 -5.54
CA ASP A 14 28.93 1.72 -4.68
C ASP A 14 27.72 2.53 -5.15
N GLU A 15 27.56 2.75 -6.46
CA GLU A 15 26.33 3.35 -7.01
C GLU A 15 25.11 2.49 -6.70
N ARG A 16 25.24 1.17 -6.78
CA ARG A 16 24.19 0.24 -6.40
C ARG A 16 23.82 0.36 -4.91
N ARG A 17 24.80 0.47 -4.01
CA ARG A 17 24.54 0.68 -2.59
C ARG A 17 23.84 2.01 -2.33
N ASN A 18 24.27 3.07 -3.00
CA ASN A 18 23.65 4.39 -2.86
C ASN A 18 22.22 4.41 -3.40
N LEU A 19 21.94 3.75 -4.53
CA LEU A 19 20.58 3.61 -5.07
C LEU A 19 19.67 2.79 -4.15
N ILE A 20 20.17 1.69 -3.60
CA ILE A 20 19.41 0.89 -2.63
C ILE A 20 19.14 1.70 -1.36
N ALA A 21 20.12 2.47 -0.87
CA ALA A 21 19.95 3.34 0.28
C ALA A 21 18.94 4.46 0.00
N ASP A 22 19.01 5.13 -1.16
CA ASP A 22 18.04 6.17 -1.56
C ASP A 22 16.63 5.60 -1.71
N LEU A 23 16.49 4.42 -2.31
CA LEU A 23 15.20 3.72 -2.40
C LEU A 23 14.66 3.34 -1.02
N ALA A 24 15.50 2.79 -0.14
CA ALA A 24 15.10 2.45 1.21
C ALA A 24 14.72 3.69 2.04
N GLN A 25 15.40 4.83 1.82
CA GLN A 25 15.11 6.08 2.50
C GLN A 25 13.79 6.72 2.03
N ARG A 26 13.40 6.49 0.76
CA ARG A 26 12.09 6.89 0.22
C ARG A 26 10.94 5.99 0.67
N VAL A 27 11.22 4.78 1.12
CA VAL A 27 10.21 3.82 1.61
C VAL A 27 10.24 3.81 3.13
N ASN A 28 9.85 4.93 3.76
CA ASN A 28 9.54 4.91 5.18
C ASN A 28 8.15 4.25 5.35
N VAL A 29 8.14 3.01 5.84
CA VAL A 29 6.92 2.20 6.02
C VAL A 29 5.90 2.92 6.91
N ASN A 30 6.35 3.62 7.95
CA ASN A 30 5.45 4.37 8.84
C ASN A 30 4.81 5.57 8.14
N GLU A 31 5.56 6.27 7.30
CA GLU A 31 5.01 7.37 6.49
C GLU A 31 4.03 6.85 5.44
N SER A 32 4.37 5.72 4.81
CA SER A 32 3.51 5.06 3.82
C SER A 32 2.20 4.57 4.46
N LEU A 33 2.27 3.98 5.66
CA LEU A 33 1.10 3.56 6.43
C LEU A 33 0.23 4.76 6.81
N ASN A 34 0.84 5.85 7.29
CA ASN A 34 0.11 7.07 7.64
C ASN A 34 -0.58 7.69 6.42
N ALA A 35 0.08 7.71 5.26
CA ALA A 35 -0.51 8.19 4.03
C ALA A 35 -1.73 7.34 3.62
N LEU A 36 -1.62 6.02 3.69
CA LEU A 36 -2.73 5.10 3.41
C LEU A 36 -3.89 5.32 4.38
N ILE A 37 -3.63 5.45 5.68
CA ILE A 37 -4.67 5.77 6.69
C ILE A 37 -5.37 7.09 6.35
N GLN A 38 -4.63 8.12 5.93
CA GLN A 38 -5.24 9.38 5.51
C GLN A 38 -6.13 9.22 4.27
N THR A 39 -5.68 8.45 3.28
CA THR A 39 -6.49 8.13 2.10
C THR A 39 -7.77 7.37 2.48
N MET A 40 -7.69 6.41 3.39
CA MET A 40 -8.88 5.70 3.89
C MET A 40 -9.85 6.65 4.57
N ASN A 41 -9.37 7.53 5.45
CA ASN A 41 -10.21 8.54 6.12
C ASN A 41 -10.87 9.51 5.13
N GLN A 42 -10.21 9.87 4.03
CA GLN A 42 -10.81 10.70 2.99
C GLN A 42 -11.99 10.00 2.32
N TYR A 43 -11.86 8.71 2.02
CA TYR A 43 -12.97 7.93 1.50
C TYR A 43 -14.09 7.76 2.52
N GLU A 44 -13.77 7.54 3.79
CA GLU A 44 -14.81 7.47 4.83
C GLU A 44 -15.64 8.75 4.88
N ALA A 45 -14.98 9.91 4.82
CA ALA A 45 -15.64 11.21 4.76
C ALA A 45 -16.43 11.41 3.46
N GLN A 46 -15.86 11.03 2.31
CA GLN A 46 -16.50 11.18 1.00
C GLN A 46 -17.79 10.36 0.89
N PHE A 47 -17.77 9.13 1.40
CA PHE A 47 -18.86 8.19 1.27
C PHE A 47 -19.80 8.16 2.50
N GLY A 48 -19.42 8.83 3.59
CA GLY A 48 -20.19 8.86 4.84
C GLY A 48 -20.30 7.49 5.51
N MET A 49 -19.28 6.65 5.35
CA MET A 49 -19.25 5.27 5.84
C MET A 49 -17.87 4.99 6.42
N SER A 50 -17.79 4.28 7.55
CA SER A 50 -16.50 3.79 8.04
C SER A 50 -15.90 2.75 7.06
N THR A 51 -14.58 2.56 7.10
CA THR A 51 -13.86 1.57 6.29
C THR A 51 -14.42 0.16 6.51
N VAL A 52 -14.85 -0.16 7.73
CA VAL A 52 -15.48 -1.44 8.08
C VAL A 52 -16.81 -1.61 7.34
N GLU A 53 -17.66 -0.58 7.34
CA GLU A 53 -18.93 -0.60 6.62
C GLU A 53 -18.73 -0.65 5.10
N PHE A 54 -17.75 0.10 4.60
CA PHE A 54 -17.38 0.11 3.20
C PHE A 54 -16.94 -1.28 2.74
N TYR A 55 -16.03 -1.92 3.49
CA TYR A 55 -15.55 -3.26 3.21
C TYR A 55 -16.67 -4.31 3.25
N ALA A 56 -17.57 -4.23 4.23
CA ALA A 56 -18.72 -5.12 4.31
C ALA A 56 -19.61 -5.03 3.06
N ARG A 57 -19.88 -3.81 2.59
CA ARG A 57 -20.68 -3.58 1.38
C ARG A 57 -19.94 -3.96 0.10
N TYR A 58 -18.65 -3.67 0.01
CA TYR A 58 -17.79 -4.05 -1.12
C TYR A 58 -17.77 -5.57 -1.30
N ARG A 59 -17.52 -6.31 -0.21
CA ARG A 59 -17.53 -7.79 -0.21
C ARG A 59 -18.89 -8.37 -0.63
N ASP A 60 -19.97 -7.71 -0.23
CA ASP A 60 -21.33 -8.12 -0.59
C ASP A 60 -21.73 -7.69 -2.03
N GLY A 61 -20.84 -7.03 -2.78
CA GLY A 61 -21.09 -6.55 -4.15
C GLY A 61 -22.05 -5.36 -4.23
N LYS A 62 -22.29 -4.65 -3.11
CA LYS A 62 -23.30 -3.59 -2.98
C LYS A 62 -22.77 -2.19 -3.31
N MET A 63 -21.49 -2.06 -3.66
CA MET A 63 -20.84 -0.77 -3.92
C MET A 63 -20.87 -0.37 -5.41
N GLY A 64 -21.18 -1.30 -6.30
CA GLY A 64 -21.08 -1.09 -7.75
C GLY A 64 -19.63 -1.06 -8.23
N ASP A 65 -19.43 -0.60 -9.47
CA ASP A 65 -18.17 -0.57 -10.20
C ASP A 65 -17.63 0.85 -10.43
N GLY A 66 -18.07 1.81 -9.60
CA GLY A 66 -17.62 3.19 -9.67
C GLY A 66 -16.10 3.31 -9.53
N ASN A 67 -15.51 4.25 -10.26
CA ASN A 67 -14.06 4.50 -10.22
C ASN A 67 -13.56 4.79 -8.81
N GLU A 68 -14.34 5.48 -7.98
CA GLU A 68 -13.99 5.76 -6.59
C GLU A 68 -14.00 4.51 -5.71
N VAL A 69 -14.89 3.55 -5.99
CA VAL A 69 -14.94 2.26 -5.26
C VAL A 69 -13.73 1.41 -5.61
N MET A 70 -13.34 1.37 -6.89
CA MET A 70 -12.14 0.65 -7.32
C MET A 70 -10.89 1.24 -6.68
N ARG A 71 -10.74 2.58 -6.69
CA ARG A 71 -9.59 3.25 -6.06
C ARG A 71 -9.55 3.07 -4.55
N TRP A 72 -10.70 2.99 -3.90
CA TRP A 72 -10.76 2.64 -2.49
C TRP A 72 -10.30 1.20 -2.25
N ALA A 73 -10.72 0.26 -3.10
CA ALA A 73 -10.33 -1.15 -2.97
C ALA A 73 -8.82 -1.33 -3.14
N ASP A 74 -8.22 -0.67 -4.13
CA ASP A 74 -6.77 -0.66 -4.34
C ASP A 74 -6.03 -0.12 -3.10
N ALA A 75 -6.49 1.02 -2.55
CA ALA A 75 -5.88 1.61 -1.35
C ALA A 75 -6.03 0.72 -0.10
N PHE A 76 -7.14 0.00 0.02
CA PHE A 76 -7.38 -0.94 1.11
C PHE A 76 -6.47 -2.18 0.99
N ASP A 77 -6.29 -2.70 -0.23
CA ASP A 77 -5.39 -3.83 -0.49
C ASP A 77 -3.93 -3.45 -0.19
N ASP A 78 -3.49 -2.25 -0.60
CA ASP A 78 -2.17 -1.72 -0.27
C ASP A 78 -1.97 -1.57 1.25
N TYR A 79 -2.97 -1.03 1.95
CA TYR A 79 -2.97 -0.91 3.41
C TYR A 79 -2.85 -2.26 4.11
N HIS A 80 -3.65 -3.24 3.68
CA HIS A 80 -3.65 -4.57 4.25
C HIS A 80 -2.31 -5.29 4.00
N ALA A 81 -1.76 -5.19 2.79
CA ALA A 81 -0.47 -5.78 2.45
C ALA A 81 0.67 -5.19 3.29
N LEU A 82 0.70 -3.87 3.45
CA LEU A 82 1.72 -3.17 4.23
C LEU A 82 1.65 -3.54 5.73
N LEU A 83 0.43 -3.66 6.28
CA LEU A 83 0.23 -4.13 7.64
C LEU A 83 0.68 -5.58 7.83
N GLN A 84 0.34 -6.48 6.90
CA GLN A 84 0.74 -7.88 6.99
C GLN A 84 2.25 -8.04 6.99
N ASP A 85 2.96 -7.36 6.08
CA ASP A 85 4.42 -7.39 6.01
C ASP A 85 5.06 -6.82 7.30
N HIS A 86 4.55 -5.69 7.79
CA HIS A 86 5.08 -5.06 8.99
C HIS A 86 4.87 -5.90 10.27
N PHE A 87 3.69 -6.50 10.45
CA PHE A 87 3.39 -7.33 11.61
C PHE A 87 4.07 -8.72 11.54
N GLN A 88 4.30 -9.28 10.35
CA GLN A 88 5.09 -10.51 10.21
C GLN A 88 6.57 -10.29 10.54
N GLN A 89 7.14 -9.13 10.19
CA GLN A 89 8.53 -8.80 10.53
C GLN A 89 8.74 -8.50 12.02
N ALA A 90 7.73 -7.97 12.72
CA ALA A 90 7.81 -7.72 14.16
C ALA A 90 7.71 -9.01 15.02
N ALA A 91 7.23 -10.11 14.45
CA ALA A 91 7.04 -11.39 15.13
C ALA A 91 8.14 -12.43 14.83
N ALA A 92 9.10 -12.11 13.96
CA ALA A 92 10.23 -12.96 13.56
C ALA A 92 11.54 -12.51 14.19
#